data_AF-A0A3B8QB70-F1
#
_entry.id   AF-A0A3B8QB70-F1
#
_cell.length_a   1.000
_cell.length_b   1.000
_cell.length_c   1.000
_cell.angle_alpha   90.00
_cell.angle_beta   90.00
_cell.angle_gamma   90.00
#
_symmetry.space_group_name_H-M   'P 1'
#
loop_
_entity.id
_entity.type
_entity.pdbx_description
1 polymer ?
#
loop_
_entity_poly.entity_id
_entity_poly.type
_entity_poly.pdbx_seq_one_letter_code
_entity_poly.pdbx_strand_id
1 'polypeptide(L)'
;MLNRPALISSFRPHMHMRGREQSVQAIYPDGRREVLGRVDKYNHFWQIAYHYEDDVAPLLPRGTVLLITTIWDNTADNPINPDPRQWVVFGQRGVDEMSHTWMGITYLTDEQFEKLSAERTQLAAEQQDR
;
A
#
# COMPACT_ATOMS: atom_id res chain seq x y z
N MET A 1 -0.52 -13.88 0.42
CA MET A 1 -1.95 -14.08 0.10
C MET A 1 -2.75 -13.94 1.38
N LEU A 2 -3.87 -13.23 1.37
CA LEU A 2 -4.73 -13.07 2.53
C LEU A 2 -5.45 -14.38 2.85
N ASN A 3 -5.36 -14.83 4.11
CA ASN A 3 -6.03 -16.04 4.58
C ASN A 3 -7.44 -15.78 5.11
N ARG A 4 -7.87 -14.53 5.18
CA ARG A 4 -9.22 -14.07 5.56
C ARG A 4 -9.56 -12.83 4.75
N PRO A 5 -10.85 -12.49 4.57
CA PRO A 5 -11.22 -11.18 4.07
C PRO A 5 -10.67 -10.09 4.98
N ALA A 6 -10.36 -8.93 4.41
CA ALA A 6 -9.74 -7.84 5.15
C ALA A 6 -10.20 -6.47 4.66
N LEU A 7 -10.33 -5.54 5.60
CA LEU A 7 -10.48 -4.11 5.34
C LEU A 7 -9.13 -3.43 5.53
N ILE A 8 -8.72 -2.62 4.54
CA ILE A 8 -7.48 -1.84 4.59
C ILE A 8 -7.82 -0.40 4.95
N SER A 9 -7.36 0.07 6.11
CA SER A 9 -7.66 1.42 6.63
C SER A 9 -6.55 2.43 6.37
N SER A 10 -5.32 1.99 6.15
CA SER A 10 -4.21 2.89 5.85
C SER A 10 -3.05 2.21 5.14
N PHE A 11 -2.22 3.05 4.51
CA PHE A 11 -0.96 2.70 3.86
C PHE A 11 0.11 3.73 4.27
N ARG A 12 1.26 3.26 4.76
CA ARG A 12 2.45 4.08 4.98
C ARG A 12 3.65 3.46 4.29
N PRO A 13 4.26 4.13 3.30
CA PRO A 13 5.49 3.65 2.73
C PRO A 13 6.66 3.83 3.69
N HIS A 14 7.57 2.87 3.69
CA HIS A 14 8.83 2.97 4.42
C HIS A 14 10.01 2.53 3.55
N MET A 15 10.91 3.48 3.35
CA MET A 15 12.16 3.32 2.60
C MET A 15 13.25 4.21 3.20
N HIS A 16 14.52 3.88 2.93
CA HIS A 16 15.62 4.75 3.30
C HIS A 16 15.88 5.83 2.25
N MET A 17 17.07 6.41 2.28
CA MET A 17 17.42 7.66 1.61
C MET A 17 17.28 7.60 0.09
N ARG A 18 17.39 6.43 -0.54
CA ARG A 18 17.27 6.32 -2.01
C ARG A 18 15.84 6.08 -2.46
N GLY A 19 14.86 6.09 -1.55
CA GLY A 19 13.47 5.85 -1.95
C GLY A 19 12.91 6.93 -2.85
N ARG A 20 12.26 6.50 -3.94
CA ARG A 20 11.60 7.38 -4.91
C ARG A 20 10.10 7.16 -4.93
N GLU A 21 9.68 5.91 -4.92
CA GLU A 21 8.27 5.55 -5.02
C GLU A 21 8.00 4.21 -4.33
N GLN A 22 6.82 4.10 -3.73
CA GLN A 22 6.28 2.81 -3.32
C GLN A 22 4.78 2.75 -3.60
N SER A 23 4.32 1.57 -4.00
CA SER A 23 2.90 1.29 -4.25
C SER A 23 2.49 -0.07 -3.70
N VAL A 24 1.20 -0.20 -3.41
CA VAL A 24 0.54 -1.47 -3.05
C VAL A 24 -0.55 -1.74 -4.05
N GLN A 25 -0.53 -2.94 -4.63
CA GLN A 25 -1.56 -3.44 -5.51
C GLN A 25 -2.25 -4.66 -4.89
N ALA A 26 -3.57 -4.73 -4.99
CA ALA A 26 -4.33 -5.96 -4.77
C ALA A 26 -4.38 -6.74 -6.08
N ILE A 27 -4.00 -8.02 -6.02
CA ILE A 27 -4.25 -9.02 -7.05
C ILE A 27 -5.34 -9.93 -6.52
N TYR A 28 -6.53 -9.84 -7.10
CA TYR A 28 -7.71 -10.59 -6.68
C TYR A 28 -7.63 -12.07 -7.10
N PRO A 29 -8.42 -12.97 -6.49
CA PRO A 29 -8.44 -14.39 -6.86
C PRO A 29 -8.80 -14.66 -8.33
N ASP A 30 -9.53 -13.75 -8.97
CA ASP A 30 -9.90 -13.79 -10.40
C ASP A 30 -8.79 -13.27 -11.33
N GLY A 31 -7.66 -12.80 -10.78
CA GLY A 31 -6.54 -12.21 -11.51
C GLY A 31 -6.65 -10.71 -11.76
N ARG A 32 -7.76 -10.05 -11.41
CA ARG A 32 -7.91 -8.59 -11.50
C ARG A 32 -6.86 -7.90 -10.63
N ARG A 33 -6.39 -6.75 -11.07
CA ARG A 33 -5.41 -5.92 -10.35
C ARG A 33 -5.96 -4.54 -10.06
N GLU A 34 -5.67 -4.03 -8.87
CA GLU A 34 -6.09 -2.70 -8.42
C GLU A 34 -4.98 -2.06 -7.59
N VAL A 35 -4.64 -0.81 -7.89
CA VAL A 35 -3.72 -0.03 -7.07
C VAL A 35 -4.50 0.48 -5.86
N LEU A 36 -4.10 0.06 -4.66
CA LEU A 36 -4.72 0.52 -3.43
C LEU A 36 -4.13 1.87 -3.01
N GLY A 37 -2.81 1.99 -3.05
CA GLY A 37 -2.10 3.20 -2.66
C GLY A 37 -0.77 3.33 -3.39
N ARG A 38 -0.39 4.59 -3.67
CA ARG A 38 0.85 4.94 -4.37
C ARG A 38 1.36 6.27 -3.85
N VAL A 39 2.64 6.31 -3.47
CA VAL A 39 3.38 7.55 -3.25
C VAL A 39 4.48 7.58 -4.31
N ASP A 40 4.31 8.43 -5.31
CA ASP A 40 5.17 8.57 -6.50
C ASP A 40 6.30 9.60 -6.32
N LYS A 41 6.23 10.38 -5.23
CA LYS A 41 7.27 11.32 -4.78
C LYS A 41 7.58 11.08 -3.31
N TYR A 42 8.18 9.92 -3.02
CA TYR A 42 8.57 9.58 -1.66
C TYR A 42 9.59 10.59 -1.11
N ASN A 43 9.42 10.99 0.14
CA ASN A 43 10.34 11.86 0.85
C ASN A 43 10.77 11.15 2.13
N HIS A 44 12.07 10.83 2.24
CA HIS A 44 12.62 10.13 3.40
C HIS A 44 12.37 10.83 4.74
N PHE A 45 12.21 12.16 4.74
CA PHE A 45 11.90 12.95 5.92
C PHE A 45 10.39 13.00 6.26
N TRP A 46 9.53 12.46 5.39
CA TRP A 46 8.08 12.49 5.54
C TRP A 46 7.49 11.07 5.49
N GLN A 47 7.46 10.40 6.64
CA GLN A 47 7.04 9.00 6.75
C GLN A 47 5.76 8.86 7.58
N ILE A 48 4.64 9.27 6.98
CA ILE A 48 3.31 9.27 7.62
C ILE A 48 2.40 8.18 7.06
N ALA A 49 1.34 7.87 7.79
CA ALA A 49 0.27 7.03 7.27
C ALA A 49 -0.73 7.86 6.47
N TYR A 50 -1.09 7.35 5.30
CA TYR A 50 -2.22 7.81 4.50
C TYR A 50 -3.41 6.93 4.85
N HIS A 51 -4.49 7.55 5.32
CA HIS A 51 -5.72 6.87 5.69
C HIS A 51 -6.71 6.94 4.53
N TYR A 52 -7.45 5.86 4.30
CA TYR A 52 -8.59 5.89 3.41
C TYR A 52 -9.79 6.46 4.15
N GLU A 53 -10.67 7.15 3.43
CA GLU A 53 -12.02 7.44 3.92
C GLU A 53 -12.81 6.12 4.04
N ASP A 54 -13.75 6.07 4.99
CA ASP A 54 -14.44 4.82 5.39
C ASP A 54 -15.19 4.14 4.23
N ASP A 55 -15.75 4.95 3.33
CA ASP A 55 -16.57 4.51 2.19
C ASP A 55 -15.74 3.92 1.03
N VAL A 56 -14.49 4.36 0.87
CA VAL A 56 -13.58 3.92 -0.21
C VAL A 56 -12.44 3.04 0.28
N ALA A 57 -12.31 2.82 1.59
CA ALA A 57 -11.30 1.93 2.16
C ALA A 57 -11.33 0.53 1.50
N PRO A 58 -10.22 -0.03 0.99
CA PRO A 58 -10.26 -1.29 0.25
C PRO A 58 -10.81 -2.46 1.08
N LEU A 59 -11.90 -3.08 0.61
CA LEU A 59 -12.49 -4.28 1.18
C LEU A 59 -12.11 -5.48 0.29
N LEU A 60 -11.21 -6.32 0.80
CA LEU A 60 -10.52 -7.33 0.00
C LEU A 60 -11.00 -8.73 0.39
N PRO A 61 -11.40 -9.59 -0.58
CA PRO A 61 -11.77 -10.96 -0.28
C PRO A 61 -10.55 -11.79 0.13
N ARG A 62 -10.83 -12.91 0.81
CA ARG A 62 -9.84 -13.97 1.02
C ARG A 62 -9.17 -14.35 -0.31
N GLY A 63 -7.88 -14.61 -0.26
CA GLY A 63 -7.10 -15.02 -1.43
C GLY A 63 -6.53 -13.86 -2.23
N THR A 64 -6.85 -12.61 -1.91
CA THR A 64 -6.17 -11.46 -2.49
C THR A 64 -4.67 -11.50 -2.14
N VAL A 65 -3.81 -11.18 -3.10
CA VAL A 65 -2.38 -11.00 -2.90
C VAL A 65 -2.06 -9.50 -2.90
N LEU A 66 -1.44 -9.02 -1.84
CA LEU A 66 -0.91 -7.66 -1.79
C LEU A 66 0.51 -7.66 -2.37
N LEU A 67 0.68 -6.99 -3.51
CA LEU A 67 1.96 -6.80 -4.16
C LEU A 67 2.50 -5.41 -3.80
N ILE A 68 3.64 -5.38 -3.13
CA ILE A 68 4.36 -4.14 -2.83
C ILE A 68 5.41 -3.95 -3.92
N THR A 69 5.41 -2.79 -4.58
CA THR A 69 6.44 -2.42 -5.54
C THR A 69 7.14 -1.16 -5.07
N THR A 70 8.46 -1.21 -5.08
CA THR A 70 9.32 -0.17 -4.54
C THR A 70 10.37 0.22 -5.58
N ILE A 71 10.57 1.53 -5.76
CA ILE A 71 11.53 2.09 -6.71
C ILE A 71 12.52 2.96 -5.93
N TRP A 72 13.80 2.73 -6.19
CA TRP A 72 14.90 3.53 -5.65
C TRP A 72 15.53 4.39 -6.75
N ASP A 73 16.04 5.55 -6.35
CA ASP A 73 16.89 6.43 -7.15
C ASP A 73 18.31 6.45 -6.57
N ASN A 74 19.19 5.68 -7.21
CA ASN A 74 20.62 5.63 -6.87
C ASN A 74 21.48 6.50 -7.81
N THR A 75 20.89 7.45 -8.52
CA THR A 75 21.65 8.39 -9.36
C THR A 75 22.45 9.38 -8.51
N ALA A 76 23.43 10.04 -9.12
CA ALA A 76 24.19 11.12 -8.48
C ALA A 76 23.38 12.42 -8.32
N ASP A 77 22.25 12.55 -9.04
CA ASP A 77 21.38 13.73 -8.98
C ASP A 77 20.41 13.70 -7.79
N ASN A 78 20.29 12.56 -7.09
CA ASN A 78 19.52 12.44 -5.86
C ASN A 78 20.30 13.08 -4.69
N PRO A 79 19.92 14.26 -4.18
CA PRO A 79 20.72 15.00 -3.20
C PRO A 79 20.75 14.35 -1.82
N ILE A 80 19.84 13.41 -1.54
CA ILE A 80 19.81 12.66 -0.28
C ILE A 80 20.54 11.32 -0.38
N ASN A 81 21.02 10.92 -1.56
CA ASN A 81 21.85 9.73 -1.73
C ASN A 81 23.29 10.01 -1.25
N PRO A 82 23.76 9.39 -0.15
CA PRO A 82 25.07 9.71 0.43
C PRO A 82 26.26 9.28 -0.46
N ASP A 83 26.08 8.23 -1.25
CA ASP A 83 27.06 7.75 -2.23
C ASP A 83 26.34 6.94 -3.33
N PRO A 84 26.27 7.46 -4.58
CA PRO A 84 25.64 6.78 -5.71
C PRO A 84 26.46 5.59 -6.24
N ARG A 85 27.73 5.48 -5.88
CA ARG A 85 28.61 4.38 -6.32
C ARG A 85 28.63 3.20 -5.36
N GLN A 86 28.08 3.37 -4.15
CA GLN A 86 28.10 2.33 -3.14
C GLN A 86 27.23 1.14 -3.56
N TRP A 87 27.70 -0.08 -3.30
CA TRP A 87 26.85 -1.26 -3.33
C TRP A 87 25.94 -1.28 -2.10
N VAL A 88 24.62 -1.33 -2.31
CA VAL A 88 23.63 -1.20 -1.24
C VAL A 88 22.85 -2.50 -1.09
N VAL A 89 22.59 -2.88 0.16
CA VAL A 89 21.81 -4.07 0.54
C VAL A 89 20.76 -3.68 1.57
N PHE A 90 19.90 -4.65 1.92
CA PHE A 90 19.00 -4.48 3.05
C PHE A 90 19.79 -4.26 4.35
N GLY A 91 19.38 -3.28 5.17
CA GLY A 91 19.99 -3.01 6.46
C GLY A 91 19.22 -1.99 7.30
N GLN A 92 19.57 -1.89 8.58
CA GLN A 92 18.86 -1.03 9.55
C GLN A 92 19.39 0.42 9.59
N ARG A 93 20.51 0.71 8.93
CA ARG A 93 21.10 2.04 8.91
C ARG A 93 20.51 2.84 7.75
N GLY A 94 20.34 4.15 7.91
CA GLY A 94 19.80 5.01 6.85
C GLY A 94 20.59 5.01 5.54
N VAL A 95 21.88 4.61 5.58
CA VAL A 95 22.74 4.45 4.40
C VAL A 95 22.59 3.10 3.69
N ASP A 96 22.05 2.09 4.39
CA ASP A 96 21.54 0.84 3.79
C ASP A 96 20.13 1.10 3.25
N GLU A 97 19.44 0.08 2.72
CA GLU A 97 18.05 0.23 2.28
C GLU A 97 17.06 -0.65 3.03
N MET A 98 15.81 -0.19 3.01
CA MET A 98 14.63 -0.96 3.38
C MET A 98 13.55 -0.78 2.35
N SER A 99 12.69 -1.79 2.23
CA SER A 99 11.42 -1.69 1.53
C SER A 99 10.40 -2.48 2.32
N HIS A 100 9.60 -1.77 3.09
CA HIS A 100 8.38 -2.34 3.62
C HIS A 100 7.29 -1.28 3.69
N THR A 101 6.09 -1.75 3.97
CA THR A 101 4.91 -0.91 4.08
C THR A 101 4.24 -1.22 5.41
N TRP A 102 3.83 -0.19 6.14
CA TRP A 102 2.88 -0.38 7.23
C TRP A 102 1.47 -0.26 6.68
N MET A 103 0.62 -1.24 6.97
CA MET A 103 -0.78 -1.24 6.55
C MET A 103 -1.68 -1.40 7.76
N GLY A 104 -2.71 -0.58 7.86
CA GLY A 104 -3.82 -0.82 8.77
C GLY A 104 -4.70 -1.92 8.18
N ILE A 105 -4.69 -3.11 8.80
CA ILE A 105 -5.45 -4.27 8.31
C ILE A 105 -6.39 -4.74 9.42
N THR A 106 -7.70 -4.74 9.14
CA THR A 106 -8.70 -5.41 9.96
C THR A 106 -9.14 -6.69 9.26
N TYR A 107 -8.83 -7.83 9.84
CA TYR A 107 -9.32 -9.11 9.34
C TYR A 107 -10.78 -9.32 9.74
N LEU A 108 -11.58 -9.79 8.80
CA LEU A 108 -13.02 -9.98 8.94
C LEU A 108 -13.37 -11.46 8.98
N THR A 109 -14.53 -11.78 9.56
CA THR A 109 -15.24 -13.02 9.24
C THR A 109 -15.87 -12.93 7.85
N ASP A 110 -16.21 -14.07 7.26
CA ASP A 110 -16.89 -14.08 5.97
C ASP A 110 -18.27 -13.37 6.08
N GLU A 111 -19.01 -13.55 7.18
CA GLU A 111 -20.27 -12.82 7.46
C GLU A 111 -20.09 -11.30 7.50
N GLN A 112 -19.04 -10.81 8.18
CA GLN A 112 -18.74 -9.38 8.23
C GLN A 112 -18.39 -8.82 6.85
N PHE A 113 -17.65 -9.59 6.04
CA PHE A 113 -17.30 -9.20 4.68
C PHE A 113 -18.52 -9.10 3.76
N GLU A 114 -19.42 -10.09 3.80
CA GLU A 114 -20.66 -10.08 3.02
C GLU A 114 -21.55 -8.90 3.41
N LYS A 115 -21.69 -8.63 4.72
CA LYS A 115 -22.46 -7.49 5.22
C LYS A 115 -21.91 -6.16 4.68
N LEU A 116 -20.62 -5.90 4.85
CA LEU A 116 -19.99 -4.65 4.39
C LEU A 116 -20.03 -4.52 2.85
N SER A 117 -19.91 -5.63 2.13
CA SER A 117 -20.00 -5.64 0.66
C SER A 117 -21.41 -5.27 0.17
N ALA A 118 -22.45 -5.81 0.83
CA ALA A 118 -23.84 -5.48 0.55
C ALA A 118 -24.15 -4.00 0.84
N GLU A 119 -23.71 -3.49 2.00
CA GLU A 119 -23.87 -2.08 2.38
C GLU A 119 -23.22 -1.14 1.35
N ARG A 120 -22.01 -1.45 0.87
CA ARG A 120 -21.33 -0.66 -0.17
C ARG A 120 -22.05 -0.69 -1.52
N THR A 121 -22.58 -1.85 -1.90
CA THR A 121 -23.34 -1.99 -3.15
C THR A 121 -24.61 -1.15 -3.11
N GLN A 122 -25.30 -1.12 -1.97
CA GLN A 122 -26.48 -0.29 -1.76
C GLN A 122 -26.13 1.20 -1.80
N LEU A 123 -25.09 1.63 -1.07
CA LEU A 123 -24.65 3.03 -1.07
C LEU A 123 -24.24 3.51 -2.47
N ALA A 124 -23.55 2.66 -3.24
CA ALA A 124 -23.16 2.99 -4.61
C ALA A 124 -24.38 3.15 -5.53
N ALA A 125 -25.43 2.33 -5.37
CA ALA A 125 -26.67 2.47 -6.12
C ALA A 125 -27.41 3.76 -5.76
N GLU A 126 -27.53 4.09 -4.47
CA GLU A 126 -28.16 5.32 -4.00
C GLU A 126 -27.45 6.60 -4.49
N GLN A 127 -26.13 6.55 -4.65
CA GLN A 127 -25.35 7.65 -5.21
C GLN A 127 -25.51 7.80 -6.74
N GLN A 128 -25.82 6.72 -7.45
CA GLN A 128 -26.05 6.76 -8.91
C GLN A 128 -27.41 7.34 -9.30
N ASP A 129 -28.40 7.25 -8.41
CA ASP A 129 -29.76 7.76 -8.62
C ASP A 129 -29.92 9.26 -8.25
N ARG A 130 -28.82 9.94 -7.87
CA ARG A 130 -28.81 11.33 -7.41
C ARG A 130 -28.15 12.27 -8.43
#